data_AF-A0A849QBU4-F1
#
_entry.id   AF-A0A849QBU4-F1
#
_cell.length_a   1.000
_cell.length_b   1.000
_cell.length_c   1.000
_cell.angle_alpha   90.00
_cell.angle_beta   90.00
_cell.angle_gamma   90.00
#
_symmetry.space_group_name_H-M   'P 1'
#
loop_
_entity.id
_entity.type
_entity.pdbx_description
1 polymer ?
#
loop_
_entity_poly.entity_id
_entity_poly.type
_entity_poly.pdbx_seq_one_letter_code
_entity_poly.pdbx_strand_id
1 'polypeptide(L)'
;MFYRKYLDASELLARKKKYGFPHAKLIELLIYDYEIFRHLLEISTRLYLKGGAAAQLHMTLPEQRASKDIDIITDHTPEEIEEIFSKKLNGLFPCKQHIPAKITHNTPMVTYLV
;
A
#
# COMPACT_ATOMS: atom_id res chain seq x y z
N MET A 1 6.29 13.20 0.53
CA MET A 1 4.95 12.69 0.22
C MET A 1 4.54 13.16 -1.18
N PHE A 2 4.61 12.27 -2.16
CA PHE A 2 4.44 12.51 -3.60
C PHE A 2 2.99 12.89 -3.96
N TYR A 3 2.02 12.32 -3.28
CA TYR A 3 0.59 12.50 -3.53
C TYR A 3 -0.08 13.48 -2.59
N ARG A 4 0.68 14.28 -1.82
CA ARG A 4 0.15 15.21 -0.80
C ARG A 4 -0.97 16.11 -1.31
N LYS A 5 -0.86 16.62 -2.54
CA LYS A 5 -1.88 17.49 -3.16
C LYS A 5 -3.25 16.81 -3.34
N TYR A 6 -3.27 15.48 -3.36
CA TYR A 6 -4.50 14.68 -3.51
C TYR A 6 -5.13 14.30 -2.18
N LEU A 7 -4.45 14.58 -1.06
CA LEU A 7 -4.93 14.33 0.31
C LEU A 7 -5.63 15.54 0.93
N ASP A 8 -5.74 16.65 0.21
CA ASP A 8 -6.53 17.80 0.67
C ASP A 8 -8.01 17.42 0.79
N ALA A 9 -8.67 17.85 1.87
CA ALA A 9 -10.05 17.48 2.14
C ALA A 9 -11.02 17.91 1.03
N SER A 10 -10.81 19.08 0.43
CA SER A 10 -11.64 19.57 -0.67
C SER A 10 -11.44 18.71 -1.93
N GLU A 11 -10.21 18.30 -2.21
CA GLU A 11 -9.86 17.43 -3.34
C GLU A 11 -10.44 16.01 -3.16
N LEU A 12 -10.33 15.46 -1.95
CA LEU A 12 -10.93 14.15 -1.62
C LEU A 12 -12.45 14.17 -1.77
N LEU A 13 -13.12 15.24 -1.32
CA LEU A 13 -14.57 15.40 -1.50
C LEU A 13 -14.97 15.58 -2.96
N ALA A 14 -14.20 16.36 -3.73
CA ALA A 14 -14.41 16.54 -5.16
C ALA A 14 -14.30 15.22 -5.93
N ARG A 15 -13.27 14.42 -5.62
CA ARG A 15 -13.06 13.08 -6.22
C ARG A 15 -14.14 12.09 -5.81
N LYS A 16 -14.54 12.10 -4.54
CA LYS A 16 -15.67 11.30 -4.05
C LYS A 16 -16.91 11.55 -4.90
N LYS A 17 -17.28 12.82 -5.10
CA LYS A 17 -18.44 13.21 -5.92
C LYS A 17 -18.25 12.81 -7.38
N LYS A 18 -17.07 13.06 -7.96
CA LYS A 18 -16.76 12.79 -9.37
C LYS A 18 -16.84 11.30 -9.72
N TYR A 19 -16.34 10.44 -8.83
CA TYR A 19 -16.20 9.01 -9.09
C TYR A 19 -17.21 8.14 -8.33
N GLY A 20 -18.14 8.75 -7.58
CA GLY A 20 -19.23 8.04 -6.92
C GLY A 20 -18.81 7.18 -5.72
N PHE A 21 -17.65 7.46 -5.09
CA PHE A 21 -17.23 6.70 -3.90
C PHE A 21 -18.18 6.94 -2.71
N PRO A 22 -18.52 5.91 -1.93
CA PRO A 22 -19.41 6.07 -0.77
C PRO A 22 -18.76 6.93 0.33
N HIS A 23 -17.44 6.83 0.49
CA HIS A 23 -16.67 7.57 1.49
C HIS A 23 -15.36 8.11 0.91
N ALA A 24 -15.01 9.36 1.23
CA ALA A 24 -13.74 9.97 0.84
C ALA A 24 -12.52 9.22 1.41
N LYS A 25 -12.68 8.60 2.59
CA LYS A 25 -11.66 7.77 3.24
C LYS A 25 -11.16 6.62 2.36
N LEU A 26 -12.00 6.08 1.46
CA LEU A 26 -11.56 5.00 0.55
C LEU A 26 -10.55 5.52 -0.47
N ILE A 27 -10.72 6.75 -0.93
CA ILE A 27 -9.81 7.41 -1.87
C ILE A 27 -8.50 7.75 -1.15
N GLU A 28 -8.61 8.26 0.08
CA GLU A 28 -7.46 8.53 0.94
C GLU A 28 -6.62 7.28 1.18
N LEU A 29 -7.23 6.17 1.59
CA LEU A 29 -6.53 4.89 1.80
C LEU A 29 -5.82 4.41 0.53
N LEU A 30 -6.49 4.47 -0.62
CA LEU A 30 -5.90 4.08 -1.89
C LEU A 30 -4.69 4.96 -2.26
N ILE A 31 -4.75 6.27 -1.99
CA ILE A 31 -3.62 7.18 -2.19
C ILE A 31 -2.47 6.81 -1.24
N TYR A 32 -2.77 6.51 0.02
CA TYR A 32 -1.78 6.08 1.00
C TYR A 32 -1.08 4.77 0.58
N ASP A 33 -1.82 3.80 0.06
CA ASP A 33 -1.26 2.54 -0.45
C ASP A 33 -0.19 2.81 -1.53
N TYR A 34 -0.52 3.66 -2.51
CA TYR A 34 0.41 3.99 -3.57
C TYR A 34 1.55 4.91 -3.12
N GLU A 35 1.33 5.75 -2.11
CA GLU A 35 2.38 6.57 -1.51
C GLU A 35 3.44 5.70 -0.83
N ILE A 36 3.01 4.76 0.00
CA ILE A 36 3.91 3.80 0.69
C ILE A 36 4.66 2.97 -0.36
N PHE A 37 3.95 2.41 -1.34
CA PHE A 37 4.58 1.62 -2.38
C PHE A 37 5.57 2.44 -3.22
N ARG A 38 5.28 3.72 -3.50
CA ARG A 38 6.22 4.60 -4.19
C ARG A 38 7.50 4.82 -3.38
N HIS A 39 7.38 5.06 -2.08
CA HIS A 39 8.55 5.19 -1.20
C HIS A 39 9.37 3.90 -1.12
N LEU A 40 8.72 2.74 -1.12
CA LEU A 40 9.37 1.45 -1.21
C LEU A 40 10.17 1.28 -2.52
N LEU A 41 9.63 1.75 -3.66
CA LEU A 41 10.34 1.69 -4.94
C LEU A 41 11.58 2.60 -5.00
N GLU A 42 11.61 3.70 -4.25
CA GLU A 42 12.81 4.54 -4.10
C GLU A 42 13.90 3.83 -3.28
N ILE A 43 13.50 2.89 -2.40
CA ILE A 43 14.42 2.08 -1.59
C ILE A 43 14.94 0.87 -2.38
N SER A 44 14.06 0.19 -3.12
CA SER A 44 14.42 -0.97 -3.95
C SER A 44 13.48 -1.16 -5.13
N THR A 45 14.05 -1.39 -6.31
CA THR A 45 13.32 -1.67 -7.55
C THR A 45 12.91 -3.13 -7.71
N ARG A 46 13.33 -4.01 -6.79
CA ARG A 46 13.02 -5.45 -6.78
C ARG A 46 11.69 -5.76 -6.06
N LEU A 47 10.80 -4.78 -5.94
CA LEU A 47 9.51 -4.88 -5.26
C LEU A 47 8.38 -4.74 -6.28
N TYR A 48 7.50 -5.74 -6.34
CA TYR A 48 6.41 -5.80 -7.31
C TYR A 48 5.06 -5.81 -6.61
N LEU A 49 4.24 -4.80 -6.89
CA LEU A 49 2.87 -4.72 -6.36
C LEU A 49 2.02 -5.87 -6.93
N LYS A 50 1.29 -6.58 -6.07
CA LYS A 50 0.30 -7.59 -6.48
C LYS A 50 -1.06 -7.34 -5.80
N GLY A 51 -1.98 -8.29 -6.00
CA GLY A 51 -3.21 -8.37 -5.22
C GLY A 51 -4.19 -7.22 -5.52
N GLY A 52 -4.97 -6.86 -4.51
CA GLY A 52 -6.06 -5.87 -4.65
C GLY A 52 -5.56 -4.52 -5.13
N ALA A 53 -4.49 -3.99 -4.52
CA ALA A 53 -3.90 -2.70 -4.85
C ALA A 53 -3.34 -2.63 -6.28
N ALA A 54 -2.75 -3.72 -6.79
CA ALA A 54 -2.31 -3.80 -8.19
C ALA A 54 -3.48 -3.87 -9.17
N ALA A 55 -4.50 -4.69 -8.87
CA ALA A 55 -5.63 -4.90 -9.77
C ALA A 55 -6.38 -3.60 -10.10
N GLN A 56 -6.46 -2.68 -9.13
CA GLN A 56 -7.10 -1.37 -9.31
C GLN A 56 -6.50 -0.56 -10.48
N LEU A 57 -5.20 -0.71 -10.77
CA LEU A 57 -4.53 0.01 -11.85
C LEU A 57 -4.96 -0.45 -13.25
N HIS A 58 -5.60 -1.63 -13.35
CA HIS A 58 -6.00 -2.25 -14.60
C HIS A 58 -7.53 -2.39 -14.75
N MET A 59 -8.28 -2.08 -13.70
CA MET A 59 -9.75 -2.17 -13.68
C MET A 59 -10.41 -0.85 -14.07
N THR A 60 -11.62 -0.93 -14.64
CA THR A 60 -12.44 0.26 -14.89
C THR A 60 -12.99 0.83 -13.57
N LEU A 61 -13.25 2.14 -13.52
CA LEU A 61 -13.70 2.81 -12.29
C LEU A 61 -14.88 2.12 -11.56
N PRO A 62 -15.91 1.57 -12.23
CA PRO A 62 -16.99 0.86 -11.55
C PRO A 62 -16.58 -0.46 -10.89
N GLU A 63 -15.52 -1.09 -11.38
CA GLU A 63 -15.00 -2.37 -10.88
C GLU A 63 -13.93 -2.16 -9.79
N GLN A 64 -13.45 -0.92 -9.66
CA GLN A 64 -12.45 -0.57 -8.68
C GLN A 64 -13.00 -0.64 -7.25
N ARG A 65 -12.20 -1.19 -6.34
CA ARG A 65 -12.43 -1.26 -4.89
C ARG A 65 -11.17 -0.81 -4.15
N ALA A 66 -11.34 -0.07 -3.07
CA ALA A 66 -10.20 0.22 -2.20
C ALA A 66 -9.64 -1.09 -1.63
N SER A 67 -8.31 -1.25 -1.70
CA SER A 67 -7.62 -2.29 -0.95
C SER A 67 -7.57 -1.90 0.53
N LYS A 68 -7.38 -2.88 1.40
CA LYS A 68 -7.11 -2.61 2.83
C LYS A 68 -5.62 -2.75 3.15
N ASP A 69 -4.91 -3.47 2.30
CA ASP A 69 -3.55 -3.90 2.44
C ASP A 69 -2.83 -3.80 1.10
N ILE A 70 -1.50 -3.61 1.18
CA ILE A 70 -0.59 -3.67 0.05
C ILE A 70 0.08 -5.03 0.08
N ASP A 71 -0.06 -5.75 -1.03
CA ASP A 71 0.66 -6.99 -1.24
C ASP A 71 1.85 -6.79 -2.17
N ILE A 72 3.01 -7.34 -1.80
CA ILE A 72 4.25 -7.20 -2.58
C ILE A 72 4.88 -8.57 -2.80
N ILE A 73 5.35 -8.83 -4.03
CA ILE A 73 6.22 -9.95 -4.37
C ILE A 73 7.64 -9.42 -4.54
N THR A 74 8.60 -10.20 -4.09
CA THR A 74 10.01 -9.83 -4.18
C THR A 74 10.91 -11.07 -4.08
N ASP A 75 12.13 -10.92 -4.58
CA ASP A 75 13.21 -11.90 -4.48
C ASP A 75 14.25 -11.53 -3.41
N HIS A 76 13.95 -10.56 -2.53
CA HIS A 76 14.76 -10.29 -1.35
C HIS A 76 14.64 -11.39 -0.30
N THR A 77 15.68 -11.56 0.51
CA THR A 77 15.63 -12.42 1.70
C THR A 77 14.81 -11.78 2.83
N PRO A 78 14.35 -12.55 3.83
CA PRO A 78 13.67 -11.99 5.00
C PRO A 78 14.47 -10.90 5.72
N GLU A 79 15.79 -11.05 5.80
CA GLU A 79 16.70 -10.08 6.45
C GLU A 79 16.79 -8.77 5.66
N GLU A 80 16.83 -8.85 4.33
CA GLU A 80 16.79 -7.67 3.46
C GLU A 80 15.46 -6.94 3.59
N ILE A 81 14.34 -7.67 3.72
CA ILE A 81 13.03 -7.06 3.98
C ILE A 81 12.98 -6.39 5.35
N GLU A 82 13.55 -7.02 6.38
CA GLU A 82 13.66 -6.41 7.69
C GLU A 82 14.47 -5.11 7.65
N GLU A 83 15.57 -5.07 6.90
CA GLU A 83 16.35 -3.84 6.71
C GLU A 83 15.51 -2.73 6.03
N ILE A 84 14.77 -3.08 4.99
CA ILE A 84 13.90 -2.14 4.26
C ILE A 84 12.84 -1.56 5.19
N PHE A 85 12.08 -2.41 5.89
CA PHE A 85 10.95 -1.93 6.70
C PHE A 85 11.37 -1.30 8.03
N SER A 86 12.26 -1.95 8.78
CA SER A 86 12.63 -1.51 10.12
C SER A 86 13.58 -0.30 10.14
N LYS A 87 14.38 -0.11 9.07
CA LYS A 87 15.37 0.99 9.02
C LYS A 87 15.02 2.07 8.01
N LYS A 88 14.69 1.68 6.77
CA LYS A 88 14.54 2.65 5.67
C LYS A 88 13.13 3.24 5.62
N LEU A 89 12.11 2.39 5.69
CA LEU A 89 10.72 2.84 5.66
C LEU A 89 10.26 3.41 7.00
N ASN A 90 10.72 2.84 8.13
CA ASN A 90 10.31 3.26 9.49
C ASN A 90 10.51 4.76 9.78
N GLY A 91 11.51 5.40 9.16
CA GLY A 91 11.75 6.84 9.29
C GLY A 91 10.73 7.73 8.57
N LEU A 92 9.95 7.15 7.64
CA LEU A 92 8.91 7.83 6.87
C LEU A 92 7.51 7.42 7.35
N PHE A 93 7.32 6.14 7.63
CA PHE A 93 6.09 5.54 8.11
C PHE A 93 6.43 4.53 9.22
N PRO A 94 5.86 4.66 10.44
CA PRO A 94 6.15 3.73 11.53
C PRO A 94 5.82 2.29 11.14
N CYS A 95 6.83 1.44 11.08
CA CYS A 95 6.70 0.04 10.68
C CYS A 95 6.83 -0.88 11.89
N LYS A 96 5.89 -1.81 12.05
CA LYS A 96 5.96 -2.87 13.07
C LYS A 96 5.71 -4.22 12.43
N GLN A 97 6.67 -5.13 12.54
CA GLN A 97 6.48 -6.50 12.08
C GLN A 97 5.32 -7.15 12.82
N HIS A 98 4.46 -7.83 12.07
CA HIS A 98 3.30 -8.55 12.56
C HIS A 98 3.40 -10.02 12.16
N ILE A 99 3.20 -10.90 13.14
CA ILE A 99 3.12 -12.34 12.92
C ILE A 99 1.64 -12.71 12.96
N PRO A 100 1.04 -13.16 11.84
CA PRO A 100 -0.36 -13.56 11.81
C PRO A 100 -0.67 -14.66 12.83
N ALA A 101 -1.81 -14.57 13.51
CA ALA A 101 -2.21 -15.53 14.55
C ALA A 101 -2.47 -16.96 14.02
N LYS A 102 -2.75 -17.10 12.72
CA LYS A 102 -2.89 -18.38 12.04
C LYS A 102 -2.11 -18.34 10.73
N ILE A 103 -1.17 -19.26 10.59
CA ILE A 103 -0.45 -19.49 9.34
C ILE A 103 -1.18 -20.64 8.63
N THR A 104 -1.95 -20.34 7.60
CA THR A 104 -2.74 -21.34 6.86
C THR A 104 -1.95 -21.97 5.72
N HIS A 105 -0.84 -21.36 5.29
CA HIS A 105 -0.06 -21.77 4.14
C HIS A 105 1.44 -21.70 4.44
N ASN A 106 2.21 -22.60 3.82
CA ASN A 106 3.67 -22.68 3.98
C ASN A 106 4.43 -21.68 3.08
N THR A 107 3.75 -20.62 2.64
CA THR A 107 4.34 -19.58 1.79
C THR A 107 5.24 -18.70 2.65
N PRO A 108 6.51 -18.48 2.27
CA PRO A 108 7.36 -17.53 2.96
C PRO A 108 6.75 -16.14 2.82
N MET A 109 6.27 -15.60 3.94
CA MET A 109 5.57 -14.32 4.01
C MET A 109 6.02 -13.57 5.25
N VAL A 110 6.27 -12.28 5.07
CA VAL A 110 6.51 -11.33 6.15
C VAL A 110 5.43 -10.25 6.08
N THR A 111 4.94 -9.84 7.24
CA THR A 111 3.85 -8.87 7.34
C THR A 111 4.27 -7.73 8.25
N TYR A 112 3.94 -6.51 7.84
CA TYR A 112 4.21 -5.29 8.60
C TYR A 112 2.93 -4.47 8.74
N LEU A 113 2.73 -3.88 9.91
CA LEU A 113 1.78 -2.80 10.14
C LEU A 113 2.52 -1.48 9.89
N VAL A 114 1.91 -0.61 9.09
CA VAL A 114 2.42 0.70 8.68
C VAL A 114 1.41 1.77 9.06
#